data_AF-A0A314YNG6-F1
#
_entry.id   AF-A0A314YNG6-F1
#
_cell.length_a   1.000
_cell.length_b   1.000
_cell.length_c   1.000
_cell.angle_alpha   90.00
_cell.angle_beta   90.00
_cell.angle_gamma   90.00
#
_symmetry.space_group_name_H-M   'P 1'
#
loop_
_entity.id
_entity.type
_entity.pdbx_description
1 polymer ?
#
loop_
_entity_poly.entity_id
_entity_poly.type
_entity_poly.pdbx_seq_one_letter_code
_entity_poly.pdbx_strand_id
1 'polypeptide(L)'
;MKFTDSPVIELPVRTAVLSLQQDNGSLHVGTSVWPCSLVLVKFAERWATPSPDAQNPYANLLDFHGKRAMELGAGCGAAGMGLYLLGLTDIVLTDIPAVMPALMHNLKRNKPVLGRRSSTPSCTGTRRWIRPSL
;
A
#
# COMPACT_ATOMS: atom_id res chain seq x y z
N MET A 1 -5.13 19.96 2.16
CA MET A 1 -3.89 19.29 2.55
C MET A 1 -2.73 20.01 1.89
N LYS A 2 -1.68 20.31 2.64
CA LYS A 2 -0.49 21.03 2.16
C LYS A 2 0.68 20.06 1.95
N PHE A 3 0.57 19.22 0.92
CA PHE A 3 1.53 18.13 0.68
C PHE A 3 2.97 18.58 0.34
N THR A 4 3.17 19.86 0.03
CA THR A 4 4.47 20.43 -0.37
C THR A 4 5.38 20.75 0.81
N ASP A 5 4.81 20.86 2.01
CA ASP A 5 5.54 21.36 3.19
C ASP A 5 6.17 20.20 3.99
N SER A 6 5.85 18.96 3.62
CA SER A 6 6.39 17.74 4.22
C SER A 6 7.30 16.99 3.25
N PRO A 7 8.38 16.34 3.72
CA PRO A 7 9.26 15.58 2.85
C PRO A 7 8.50 14.42 2.19
N VAL A 8 8.82 14.18 0.91
CA VAL A 8 8.35 13.00 0.19
C VAL A 8 9.14 11.80 0.69
N ILE A 9 8.45 10.69 0.96
CA ILE A 9 9.09 9.42 1.29
C ILE A 9 9.15 8.57 0.02
N GLU A 10 10.35 8.15 -0.34
CA GLU A 10 10.57 7.17 -1.39
C GLU A 10 10.71 5.78 -0.78
N LEU A 11 9.90 4.83 -1.26
CA LEU A 11 9.95 3.43 -0.87
C LEU A 11 10.26 2.58 -2.10
N PRO A 12 11.52 2.19 -2.31
CA PRO A 12 11.88 1.19 -3.31
C PRO A 12 11.21 -0.14 -2.99
N VAL A 13 10.63 -0.82 -3.98
CA VAL A 13 10.09 -2.18 -3.88
C VAL A 13 10.41 -2.91 -5.18
N ARG A 14 11.30 -3.90 -5.12
CA ARG A 14 11.92 -4.57 -6.25
C ARG A 14 12.51 -3.55 -7.22
N THR A 15 12.00 -3.49 -8.44
CA THR A 15 12.45 -2.59 -9.51
C THR A 15 11.63 -1.29 -9.59
N ALA A 16 10.72 -1.08 -8.64
CA ALA A 16 9.81 0.06 -8.59
C ALA A 16 10.15 0.97 -7.40
N VAL A 17 9.79 2.25 -7.49
CA VAL A 17 9.90 3.19 -6.36
C VAL A 17 8.55 3.85 -6.17
N LEU A 18 7.98 3.70 -4.97
CA LEU A 18 6.78 4.41 -4.56
C LEU A 18 7.18 5.79 -4.02
N SER A 19 6.47 6.83 -4.46
CA SER A 19 6.65 8.21 -4.00
C SER A 19 5.44 8.61 -3.16
N LEU A 20 5.62 8.76 -1.86
CA LEU A 20 4.57 8.98 -0.88
C LEU A 20 4.64 10.42 -0.36
N GLN A 21 3.59 11.19 -0.64
CA GLN A 21 3.42 12.52 -0.08
C GLN A 21 2.71 12.46 1.26
N GLN A 22 3.09 13.41 2.11
CA GLN A 22 2.64 13.52 3.48
C GLN A 22 2.05 14.91 3.73
N ASP A 23 1.20 15.02 4.73
CA ASP A 23 0.78 16.28 5.33
C ASP A 23 0.99 16.17 6.84
N ASN A 24 2.23 16.38 7.30
CA ASN A 24 2.59 16.21 8.72
C ASN A 24 2.03 17.31 9.62
N GLY A 25 1.56 18.41 9.03
CA GLY A 25 0.90 19.51 9.75
C GLY A 25 -0.60 19.31 9.93
N SER A 26 -1.17 18.22 9.39
CA SER A 26 -2.59 17.93 9.51
C SER A 26 -2.95 17.43 10.91
N LEU A 27 -4.22 17.62 11.30
CA LEU A 27 -4.76 17.08 12.55
C LEU A 27 -4.93 15.54 12.54
N HIS A 28 -4.78 14.91 11.37
CA HIS A 28 -4.98 13.48 11.18
C HIS A 28 -3.66 12.78 10.96
N VAL A 29 -3.22 11.98 11.92
CA VAL A 29 -1.94 11.24 11.86
C VAL A 29 -1.85 10.24 10.69
N GLY A 30 -2.97 9.91 10.05
CA GLY A 30 -3.02 9.09 8.84
C GLY A 30 -2.50 9.79 7.58
N THR A 31 -2.20 11.10 7.64
CA THR A 31 -1.56 11.82 6.53
C THR A 31 -0.03 11.79 6.59
N SER A 32 0.55 11.07 7.55
CA SER A 32 1.98 10.81 7.66
C SER A 32 2.30 9.35 7.31
N VAL A 33 3.49 9.12 6.77
CA VAL A 33 4.02 7.77 6.56
C VAL A 33 4.64 7.30 7.86
N TRP A 34 4.08 6.23 8.40
CA TRP A 34 4.60 5.62 9.61
C TRP A 34 5.71 4.61 9.30
N PRO A 35 6.83 4.59 10.04
CA PRO A 35 7.92 3.65 9.80
C PRO A 35 7.51 2.18 9.77
N CYS A 36 6.51 1.78 10.56
CA CYS A 36 5.99 0.41 10.58
C CYS A 36 5.47 -0.05 9.21
N SER A 37 4.86 0.84 8.43
CA SER A 37 4.38 0.53 7.08
C SER A 37 5.55 0.23 6.13
N LEU A 38 6.67 0.93 6.27
CA LEU A 38 7.88 0.70 5.49
C LEU A 38 8.55 -0.62 5.89
N VAL A 39 8.65 -0.86 7.20
CA VAL A 39 9.21 -2.10 7.77
C VAL A 39 8.40 -3.31 7.31
N LEU A 40 7.07 -3.24 7.31
CA LEU A 40 6.20 -4.32 6.84
C LEU A 40 6.50 -4.68 5.37
N VAL A 41 6.60 -3.67 4.49
CA VAL A 41 6.90 -3.90 3.07
C VAL A 41 8.29 -4.48 2.90
N LYS A 42 9.30 -3.96 3.61
CA LYS A 42 10.67 -4.45 3.52
C LYS A 42 10.86 -5.85 4.08
N PHE A 43 10.15 -6.17 5.16
CA PHE A 43 10.06 -7.54 5.67
C PHE A 43 9.46 -8.46 4.61
N ALA A 44 8.27 -8.13 4.08
CA ALA A 44 7.61 -8.93 3.06
C ALA A 44 8.47 -9.07 1.80
N GLU A 45 9.13 -8.02 1.33
CA GLU A 45 10.00 -8.05 0.16
C GLU A 45 11.20 -8.98 0.34
N ARG A 46 11.87 -8.89 1.50
CA ARG A 46 13.04 -9.70 1.84
C ARG A 46 12.72 -11.18 1.93
N TRP A 47 11.51 -11.52 2.39
CA TRP A 47 11.08 -12.89 2.66
C TRP A 47 10.11 -13.46 1.62
N ALA A 48 9.54 -12.66 0.72
CA ALA A 48 8.76 -13.16 -0.42
C ALA A 48 9.65 -13.58 -1.60
N THR A 49 10.93 -13.21 -1.57
CA THR A 49 11.89 -13.60 -2.61
C THR A 49 12.35 -15.04 -2.34
N PRO A 50 12.15 -15.99 -3.28
CA PRO A 50 12.66 -17.35 -3.13
C PRO A 50 14.18 -17.31 -2.94
N SER A 51 14.67 -17.84 -1.82
CA SER A 51 16.10 -18.03 -1.58
C SER A 51 16.43 -19.50 -1.86
N PRO A 52 17.37 -19.81 -2.76
CA PRO A 52 17.75 -21.19 -3.08
C PRO A 52 18.34 -21.94 -1.88
N ASP A 53 19.02 -21.22 -0.97
CA ASP A 53 19.90 -21.81 0.04
C ASP A 53 19.32 -21.80 1.47
N ALA A 54 18.13 -21.23 1.66
CA ALA A 54 17.55 -21.07 2.99
C ALA A 54 16.11 -21.61 3.06
N GLN A 55 15.84 -22.44 4.07
CA GLN A 55 14.48 -22.81 4.44
C GLN A 55 13.76 -21.55 4.93
N ASN A 56 12.96 -20.95 4.06
CA ASN A 56 12.22 -19.73 4.34
C ASN A 56 10.90 -20.06 5.07
N PRO A 57 10.78 -19.77 6.38
CA PRO A 57 9.57 -20.12 7.14
C PRO A 57 8.34 -19.31 6.71
N TYR A 58 8.53 -18.22 5.97
CA TYR A 58 7.46 -17.32 5.54
C TYR A 58 7.03 -17.53 4.08
N ALA A 59 7.61 -18.49 3.36
CA ALA A 59 7.35 -18.69 1.93
C ALA A 59 5.86 -18.85 1.62
N ASN A 60 5.15 -19.69 2.37
CA ASN A 60 3.70 -19.89 2.21
C ASN A 60 2.87 -18.69 2.67
N LEU A 61 3.35 -17.95 3.66
CA LEU A 61 2.65 -16.79 4.23
C LEU A 61 2.70 -15.61 3.25
N LEU A 62 3.83 -15.42 2.58
CA LEU A 62 4.12 -14.29 1.69
C LEU A 62 3.94 -14.63 0.20
N ASP A 63 3.46 -15.83 -0.12
CA ASP A 63 2.92 -16.12 -1.43
C ASP A 63 1.54 -15.46 -1.57
N PHE A 64 1.46 -14.35 -2.27
CA PHE A 64 0.22 -13.60 -2.45
C PHE A 64 -0.65 -14.08 -3.62
N HIS A 65 -0.24 -15.14 -4.33
CA HIS A 65 -0.99 -15.62 -5.48
C HIS A 65 -2.43 -16.03 -5.10
N GLY A 66 -3.42 -15.42 -5.75
CA GLY A 66 -4.84 -15.69 -5.51
C GLY A 66 -5.38 -15.22 -4.16
N LYS A 67 -4.60 -14.51 -3.34
CA LYS A 67 -5.06 -14.00 -2.04
C LYS A 67 -5.77 -12.66 -2.19
N ARG A 68 -6.76 -12.46 -1.33
CA ARG A 68 -7.54 -11.22 -1.20
C ARG A 68 -7.26 -10.58 0.14
N ALA A 69 -7.05 -9.27 0.17
CA ALA A 69 -6.68 -8.56 1.38
C ALA A 69 -7.46 -7.25 1.57
N MET A 70 -7.51 -6.82 2.82
CA MET A 70 -8.00 -5.51 3.23
C MET A 70 -6.98 -4.87 4.16
N GLU A 71 -6.55 -3.65 3.84
CA GLU A 71 -5.72 -2.84 4.74
C GLU A 71 -6.63 -1.90 5.53
N LEU A 72 -6.56 -1.99 6.86
CA LEU A 72 -7.27 -1.11 7.79
C LEU A 72 -6.32 -0.02 8.27
N GLY A 73 -6.72 1.24 8.11
CA GLY A 73 -5.87 2.38 8.48
C GLY A 73 -4.67 2.52 7.55
N ALA A 74 -4.92 2.53 6.25
CA ALA A 74 -3.87 2.57 5.22
C ALA A 74 -3.01 3.84 5.26
N GLY A 75 -3.51 4.94 5.82
CA GLY A 75 -2.83 6.22 5.92
C GLY A 75 -2.45 6.75 4.53
N CYS A 76 -1.15 6.97 4.32
CA CYS A 76 -0.60 7.34 3.02
C CYS A 76 -0.60 6.19 1.98
N GLY A 77 -0.97 4.97 2.37
CA GLY A 77 -1.09 3.78 1.49
C GLY A 77 0.22 3.04 1.25
N ALA A 78 1.25 3.29 2.06
CA ALA A 78 2.59 2.75 1.86
C ALA A 78 2.62 1.21 1.87
N ALA A 79 2.00 0.60 2.89
CA ALA A 79 2.01 -0.85 3.05
C ALA A 79 1.19 -1.55 1.97
N GLY A 80 -0.07 -1.15 1.75
CA GLY A 80 -0.90 -1.71 0.71
C GLY A 80 -0.31 -1.60 -0.71
N MET A 81 0.23 -0.44 -1.09
CA MET A 81 0.90 -0.28 -2.39
C MET A 81 2.18 -1.12 -2.49
N GLY A 82 2.95 -1.23 -1.41
CA GLY A 82 4.15 -2.05 -1.37
C GLY A 82 3.83 -3.54 -1.53
N LEU A 83 2.86 -4.05 -0.77
CA LEU A 83 2.39 -5.45 -0.88
C LEU A 83 1.79 -5.75 -2.25
N TYR A 84 1.10 -4.78 -2.86
CA TYR A 84 0.61 -4.88 -4.22
C TYR A 84 1.76 -5.12 -5.22
N LEU A 85 2.87 -4.38 -5.11
CA LEU A 85 4.07 -4.59 -5.95
C LEU A 85 4.75 -5.94 -5.71
N LEU A 86 4.51 -6.55 -4.54
CA LEU A 86 5.01 -7.89 -4.21
C LEU A 86 4.15 -9.02 -4.78
N GLY A 87 2.89 -8.75 -5.15
CA GLY A 87 2.01 -9.71 -5.81
C GLY A 87 0.58 -9.76 -5.24
N LEU A 88 0.29 -9.00 -4.18
CA LEU A 88 -1.04 -8.96 -3.56
C LEU A 88 -1.98 -8.03 -4.32
N THR A 89 -2.47 -8.51 -5.47
CA THR A 89 -3.16 -7.67 -6.44
C THR A 89 -4.64 -7.43 -6.15
N ASP A 90 -5.31 -8.34 -5.42
CA ASP A 90 -6.68 -8.14 -4.93
C ASP A 90 -6.63 -7.58 -3.50
N ILE A 91 -6.36 -6.28 -3.38
CA ILE A 91 -6.30 -5.57 -2.11
C ILE A 91 -7.22 -4.35 -2.09
N VAL A 92 -7.96 -4.20 -0.98
CA VAL A 92 -8.79 -3.03 -0.70
C VAL A 92 -8.13 -2.19 0.40
N LEU A 93 -7.83 -0.93 0.09
CA LEU A 93 -7.25 0.01 1.06
C LEU A 93 -8.37 0.82 1.71
N THR A 94 -8.39 0.86 3.04
CA THR A 94 -9.42 1.55 3.81
C THR A 94 -8.82 2.50 4.84
N ASP A 95 -9.51 3.61 5.08
CA ASP A 95 -9.19 4.57 6.14
C ASP A 95 -10.44 5.38 6.51
N ILE A 96 -10.32 6.26 7.51
CA ILE A 96 -11.35 7.21 7.87
C ILE A 96 -11.53 8.28 6.77
N PRO A 97 -12.73 8.88 6.63
CA PRO A 97 -13.01 9.84 5.56
C PRO A 97 -12.02 11.00 5.46
N ALA A 98 -11.49 11.47 6.58
CA ALA A 98 -10.55 12.58 6.62
C ALA A 98 -9.17 12.27 6.02
N VAL A 99 -8.76 11.01 5.99
CA VAL A 99 -7.47 10.54 5.44
C VAL A 99 -7.60 10.15 3.97
N MET A 100 -8.79 9.78 3.51
CA MET A 100 -9.05 9.34 2.14
C MET A 100 -8.49 10.28 1.05
N PRO A 101 -8.53 11.63 1.16
CA PRO A 101 -7.92 12.50 0.17
C PRO A 101 -6.40 12.29 0.01
N ALA A 102 -5.67 12.08 1.12
CA ALA A 102 -4.23 11.80 1.10
C ALA A 102 -3.95 10.42 0.48
N LEU A 103 -4.71 9.40 0.88
CA LEU A 103 -4.59 8.05 0.33
C LEU A 103 -4.83 8.04 -1.19
N MET A 104 -5.93 8.65 -1.66
CA MET A 104 -6.26 8.72 -3.08
C MET A 104 -5.22 9.52 -3.87
N HIS A 105 -4.67 10.57 -3.28
CA HIS A 105 -3.62 11.37 -3.90
C HIS A 105 -2.35 10.55 -4.14
N ASN A 106 -1.90 9.79 -3.13
CA ASN A 106 -0.75 8.89 -3.27
C ASN A 106 -1.00 7.76 -4.27
N LEU A 107 -2.20 7.18 -4.31
CA LEU A 107 -2.56 6.18 -5.32
C LEU A 107 -2.51 6.74 -6.75
N LYS A 108 -3.03 7.96 -6.97
CA LYS A 108 -2.97 8.63 -8.28
C LYS A 108 -1.53 8.88 -8.70
N ARG A 109 -0.69 9.39 -7.77
CA ARG A 109 0.73 9.65 -8.01
C ARG A 109 1.50 8.38 -8.38
N ASN A 110 1.20 7.25 -7.74
CA ASN A 110 1.90 5.99 -7.95
C ASN A 110 1.28 5.10 -9.03
N LYS A 111 0.16 5.50 -9.64
CA LYS A 111 -0.50 4.75 -10.73
C LYS A 111 0.45 4.28 -11.84
N PRO A 112 1.44 5.07 -12.34
CA PRO A 112 2.35 4.60 -13.38
C PRO A 112 3.23 3.42 -12.96
N VAL A 113 3.53 3.30 -11.67
CA VAL A 113 4.37 2.25 -11.10
C VAL A 113 3.54 1.03 -10.71
N LEU A 114 2.30 1.25 -10.22
CA LEU A 114 1.34 0.19 -9.90
C LEU A 114 0.73 -0.47 -11.14
N GLY A 115 0.53 0.29 -12.23
CA GLY A 115 -0.14 -0.17 -13.45
C GLY A 115 0.69 -1.06 -14.37
N ARG A 116 1.97 -1.28 -14.07
CA ARG A 116 2.82 -2.25 -14.83
C ARG A 116 2.49 -3.71 -14.50
N ARG A 117 1.58 -3.96 -13.55
CA ARG A 117 0.97 -5.27 -13.25
C ARG A 117 -0.55 -5.10 -13.38
N SER A 118 -1.20 -6.04 -14.05
CA SER A 118 -2.48 -5.94 -14.79
C SER A 118 -3.78 -5.63 -14.00
N SER A 119 -3.74 -5.13 -12.76
CA SER A 119 -4.95 -4.90 -11.96
C SER A 119 -4.79 -3.76 -10.95
N THR A 120 -5.16 -2.52 -11.27
CA THR A 120 -5.03 -1.38 -10.35
C THR A 120 -5.76 -1.64 -9.01
N PRO A 121 -5.12 -1.42 -7.84
CA PRO A 121 -5.78 -1.59 -6.55
C PRO A 121 -6.96 -0.61 -6.42
N SER A 122 -8.15 -1.14 -6.14
CA SER A 122 -9.37 -0.34 -6.04
C SER A 122 -9.48 0.31 -4.66
N CYS A 123 -9.35 1.63 -4.60
CA CYS A 123 -9.64 2.40 -3.40
C CYS A 123 -11.15 2.64 -3.31
N THR A 124 -11.84 1.94 -2.41
CA THR A 124 -13.25 2.19 -2.12
C THR A 124 -13.36 2.96 -0.83
N GLY A 125 -13.55 4.28 -0.95
CA GLY A 125 -14.01 5.10 0.16
C GLY A 125 -15.35 4.59 0.67
N THR A 126 -15.51 4.57 1.98
CA THR A 126 -16.66 4.09 2.76
C THR A 126 -18.03 4.61 2.26
N ARG A 127 -18.58 3.98 1.22
CA ARG A 127 -20.02 3.95 0.84
C ARG A 127 -20.38 2.66 0.09
N ARG A 128 -19.94 1.50 0.55
CA ARG A 128 -20.42 0.20 0.03
C ARG A 128 -20.45 -0.87 1.11
N TRP A 129 -21.22 -0.63 2.17
CA TRP A 129 -22.00 -1.73 2.73
C TRP A 129 -23.04 -2.09 1.67
N ILE A 130 -23.18 -3.37 1.33
CA ILE A 130 -24.04 -3.94 0.28
C ILE A 130 -23.40 -3.89 -1.13
N ARG A 131 -22.71 -4.99 -1.49
CA ARG A 131 -22.80 -5.50 -2.88
C ARG A 131 -24.25 -5.98 -3.06
N PRO A 132 -25.01 -5.59 -4.09
CA PRO A 132 -26.09 -6.43 -4.54
C PRO A 132 -25.46 -7.70 -5.12
N SER A 133 -25.99 -8.83 -4.70
CA SER A 133 -25.72 -10.15 -5.24
C SER A 133 -25.92 -10.16 -6.76
N LEU A 134 -25.07 -10.94 -7.44
CA LEU A 134 -25.05 -11.31 -8.87
C LEU A 134 -24.29 -10.35 -9.79
#